data_AF-A0A6S7HIS0-F1
#
_entry.id   AF-A0A6S7HIS0-F1
#
_cell.length_a   1.000
_cell.length_b   1.000
_cell.length_c   1.000
_cell.angle_alpha   90.00
_cell.angle_beta   90.00
_cell.angle_gamma   90.00
#
_symmetry.space_group_name_H-M   'P 1'
#
loop_
_entity.id
_entity.type
_entity.pdbx_description
1 polymer ?
#
loop_
_entity_poly.entity_id
_entity_poly.type
_entity_poly.pdbx_seq_one_letter_code
_entity_poly.pdbx_strand_id
1 'polypeptide(L)'
;SNTSDGNIKKIQLIQNCAARLITGVHKYDHISRTLNALGWLSTKEHLLYRDALLTFKCMNDKAPQYLCDNFELRNRIHNRDTRRNGDLDIPKYTTSIGQRSFKYRGTKIWNGLDTELKSISDLNNFKTKHKTILIEKRCPSF
;
A
#
# COMPACT_ATOMS: atom_id res chain seq x y z
N SER A 1 -0.36 2.22 -9.06
CA SER A 1 -1.28 3.30 -9.41
C SER A 1 -1.32 3.48 -10.92
N ASN A 2 -2.43 3.99 -11.47
CA ASN A 2 -2.52 4.43 -12.88
C ASN A 2 -1.88 5.81 -13.10
N THR A 3 -1.53 6.52 -12.03
CA THR A 3 -0.86 7.83 -12.10
C THR A 3 0.57 7.68 -12.65
N SER A 4 0.96 8.58 -13.55
CA SER A 4 2.32 8.64 -14.08
C SER A 4 3.34 9.03 -13.01
N ASP A 5 4.59 8.58 -13.18
CA ASP A 5 5.69 8.96 -12.28
C ASP A 5 5.93 10.48 -12.28
N GLY A 6 5.70 11.16 -13.41
CA GLY A 6 5.79 12.62 -13.49
C GLY A 6 4.83 13.33 -12.54
N ASN A 7 3.57 12.89 -12.48
CA ASN A 7 2.58 13.47 -11.58
C ASN A 7 2.87 13.13 -10.12
N ILE A 8 3.34 11.89 -9.84
CA ILE A 8 3.77 11.50 -8.49
C ILE A 8 4.92 12.39 -8.01
N LYS A 9 5.90 12.68 -8.87
CA LYS A 9 7.02 13.59 -8.54
C LYS A 9 6.53 15.00 -8.24
N LYS A 10 5.61 15.56 -9.03
CA LYS A 10 5.04 16.89 -8.79
C LYS A 10 4.36 17.00 -7.42
N ILE A 11 3.54 16.00 -7.07
CA ILE A 11 2.86 15.96 -5.76
C ILE A 11 3.88 15.82 -4.62
N GLN A 12 4.92 14.99 -4.80
CA GLN A 12 5.99 14.85 -3.80
C GLN A 12 6.72 16.17 -3.58
N LEU A 13 6.98 16.96 -4.62
CA LEU A 13 7.63 18.27 -4.49
C LEU A 13 6.79 19.24 -3.65
N ILE A 14 5.47 19.28 -3.88
CA ILE A 14 4.55 20.10 -3.09
C ILE A 14 4.54 19.64 -1.62
N GLN A 15 4.45 18.33 -1.40
CA GLN A 15 4.52 17.77 -0.04
C GLN A 15 5.83 18.11 0.66
N ASN A 16 6.95 18.00 -0.05
CA ASN A 16 8.28 18.33 0.48
C ASN A 16 8.36 19.81 0.86
N CYS A 17 7.83 20.70 0.01
CA CYS A 17 7.78 22.13 0.29
C CYS A 17 6.96 22.42 1.56
N ALA A 18 5.78 21.83 1.69
CA ALA A 18 4.94 21.98 2.88
C ALA A 18 5.63 21.45 4.14
N ALA A 19 6.26 20.26 4.07
CA ALA A 19 7.02 19.70 5.18
C ALA A 19 8.15 20.64 5.62
N ARG A 20 8.93 21.18 4.65
CA ARG A 20 10.00 22.13 4.96
C ARG A 20 9.49 23.43 5.57
N LEU A 21 8.37 23.95 5.07
CA LEU A 21 7.76 25.17 5.59
C LEU A 21 7.35 25.00 7.05
N ILE A 22 6.73 23.86 7.39
CA ILE A 22 6.26 23.57 8.75
C ILE A 22 7.43 23.36 9.71
N THR A 23 8.47 22.64 9.29
CA THR A 23 9.59 22.30 10.19
C THR A 23 10.74 23.31 10.16
N GLY A 24 10.70 24.31 9.28
CA GLY A 24 11.75 25.32 9.14
C GLY A 24 13.12 24.77 8.73
N VAL A 25 13.19 23.55 8.16
CA VAL A 25 14.47 22.90 7.82
C VAL A 25 15.10 23.55 6.59
N HIS A 26 16.43 23.53 6.51
CA HIS A 26 17.15 24.14 5.39
C HIS A 26 16.83 23.44 4.07
N LYS A 27 16.99 24.16 2.96
CA LYS A 27 16.68 23.68 1.60
C LYS A 27 17.35 22.34 1.25
N TYR A 28 18.57 22.12 1.73
CA TYR A 28 19.39 20.95 1.41
C TYR A 28 19.27 19.82 2.43
N ASP A 29 18.52 20.02 3.51
CA ASP A 29 18.31 18.96 4.50
C ASP A 29 17.57 17.78 3.88
N HIS A 30 17.92 16.58 4.35
CA HIS A 30 17.39 15.35 3.80
C HIS A 30 15.89 15.20 4.12
N ILE A 31 15.05 15.35 3.11
CA ILE A 31 13.59 15.43 3.29
C ILE A 31 12.97 14.19 3.92
N SER A 32 13.54 12.99 3.69
CA SER A 32 12.99 11.76 4.29
C SER A 32 13.07 11.78 5.82
N ARG A 33 14.08 12.46 6.41
CA ARG A 33 14.16 12.62 7.87
C ARG A 33 13.04 13.52 8.36
N THR A 34 12.80 14.63 7.67
CA THR A 34 11.69 15.56 7.96
C THR A 34 10.33 14.86 7.86
N LEU A 35 10.10 14.09 6.79
CA LEU A 35 8.85 13.33 6.63
C LEU A 35 8.68 12.27 7.73
N ASN A 36 9.77 11.66 8.19
CA ASN A 36 9.72 10.71 9.31
C ASN A 36 9.38 11.40 10.63
N ALA A 37 10.04 12.51 10.93
CA ALA A 37 9.75 13.33 12.12
C ALA A 37 8.28 13.81 12.17
N LEU A 38 7.70 14.10 11.00
CA LEU A 38 6.28 14.46 10.86
C LEU A 38 5.32 13.25 10.87
N GLY A 39 5.83 12.02 10.77
CA GLY A 39 5.01 10.81 10.59
C GLY A 39 4.25 10.80 9.26
N TRP A 40 4.81 11.42 8.22
CA TRP A 40 4.22 11.56 6.89
C TRP A 40 4.74 10.47 5.94
N LEU A 41 3.81 9.86 5.19
CA LEU A 41 4.16 8.95 4.10
C LEU A 41 4.56 9.74 2.85
N SER A 42 5.52 9.24 2.08
CA SER A 42 5.78 9.76 0.73
C SER A 42 4.56 9.53 -0.17
N THR A 43 4.48 10.25 -1.29
CA THR A 43 3.39 10.11 -2.25
C THR A 43 3.29 8.67 -2.77
N LYS A 44 4.42 8.00 -2.99
CA LYS A 44 4.45 6.58 -3.41
C LYS A 44 3.94 5.66 -2.30
N GLU A 45 4.39 5.86 -1.06
CA GLU A 45 3.89 5.12 0.11
C GLU A 45 2.38 5.32 0.29
N HIS A 46 1.87 6.54 0.09
CA HIS A 46 0.43 6.82 0.15
C HIS A 46 -0.39 6.04 -0.88
N LEU A 47 0.13 5.85 -2.10
CA LEU A 47 -0.52 5.03 -3.11
C LEU A 47 -0.58 3.56 -2.68
N LEU A 48 0.54 3.01 -2.20
CA LEU A 48 0.60 1.65 -1.67
C LEU A 48 -0.35 1.46 -0.48
N TYR A 49 -0.35 2.43 0.43
CA TYR A 49 -1.23 2.46 1.59
C TYR A 49 -2.71 2.45 1.20
N ARG A 50 -3.11 3.29 0.23
CA ARG A 50 -4.50 3.33 -0.26
C ARG A 50 -4.91 2.04 -0.97
N ASP A 51 -4.03 1.47 -1.78
CA ASP A 51 -4.27 0.19 -2.45
C ASP A 51 -4.44 -0.95 -1.42
N ALA A 52 -3.59 -0.99 -0.39
CA ALA A 52 -3.70 -1.95 0.71
C ALA A 52 -5.01 -1.79 1.48
N LEU A 53 -5.39 -0.56 1.81
CA LEU A 53 -6.65 -0.28 2.52
C LEU A 53 -7.88 -0.66 1.70
N LEU A 54 -7.88 -0.40 0.40
CA LEU A 54 -9.00 -0.78 -0.45
C LEU A 54 -9.08 -2.32 -0.55
N THR A 55 -7.93 -2.99 -0.68
CA THR A 55 -7.89 -4.46 -0.68
C THR A 55 -8.38 -5.02 0.64
N PHE A 56 -7.97 -4.46 1.78
CA PHE A 56 -8.48 -4.82 3.10
C PHE A 56 -10.01 -4.72 3.17
N LYS A 57 -10.58 -3.62 2.66
CA LYS A 57 -12.04 -3.46 2.63
C LYS A 57 -12.71 -4.50 1.77
N CYS A 58 -12.16 -4.83 0.61
CA CYS A 58 -12.67 -5.90 -0.24
C CYS A 58 -12.62 -7.26 0.46
N MET A 59 -11.53 -7.57 1.16
CA MET A 59 -11.37 -8.84 1.90
C MET A 59 -12.29 -8.97 3.12
N ASN A 60 -12.84 -7.86 3.61
CA ASN A 60 -13.73 -7.83 4.77
C ASN A 60 -15.17 -7.45 4.38
N ASP A 61 -15.52 -7.52 3.09
CA ASP A 61 -16.85 -7.16 2.55
C ASP A 61 -17.33 -5.74 2.94
N LYS A 62 -16.38 -4.82 3.14
CA LYS A 62 -16.61 -3.39 3.46
C LYS A 62 -16.45 -2.48 2.24
N ALA A 63 -16.40 -3.07 1.05
CA ALA A 63 -16.35 -2.39 -0.24
C ALA A 63 -17.55 -2.83 -1.10
N PRO A 64 -17.91 -2.08 -2.16
CA PRO A 64 -18.93 -2.53 -3.11
C PRO A 64 -18.61 -3.93 -3.69
N GLN A 65 -19.64 -4.76 -3.83
CA GLN A 65 -19.51 -6.18 -4.21
C GLN A 65 -18.65 -6.38 -5.47
N TYR A 66 -18.87 -5.57 -6.50
CA TYR A 66 -18.10 -5.66 -7.75
C TYR A 66 -16.57 -5.50 -7.55
N LEU A 67 -16.13 -4.79 -6.51
CA LEU A 67 -14.71 -4.71 -6.14
C LEU A 67 -14.25 -5.93 -5.35
N CYS A 68 -15.09 -6.46 -4.47
CA CYS A 68 -14.82 -7.68 -3.72
C CYS A 68 -14.63 -8.88 -4.67
N ASP A 69 -15.51 -9.01 -5.67
CA ASP A 69 -15.48 -10.08 -6.68
C ASP A 69 -14.19 -10.09 -7.53
N ASN A 70 -13.39 -9.02 -7.50
CA ASN A 70 -12.09 -9.03 -8.14
C ASN A 70 -11.06 -9.89 -7.39
N PHE A 71 -11.30 -10.22 -6.13
CA PHE A 71 -10.33 -10.91 -5.26
C PHE A 71 -10.83 -12.32 -4.93
N GLU A 72 -10.05 -13.32 -5.33
CA GLU A 72 -10.32 -14.71 -5.05
C GLU A 72 -9.15 -15.32 -4.28
N LEU A 73 -9.47 -16.11 -3.24
CA LEU A 73 -8.46 -16.86 -2.51
C LEU A 73 -7.99 -18.05 -3.36
N ARG A 74 -6.69 -18.32 -3.31
CA ARG A 74 -6.09 -19.41 -4.09
C ARG A 74 -6.67 -20.78 -3.77
N ASN A 75 -7.06 -21.00 -2.51
CA ASN A 75 -7.71 -22.25 -2.07
C ASN A 75 -9.08 -22.51 -2.73
N ARG A 76 -9.78 -21.47 -3.18
CA ARG A 76 -11.07 -21.60 -3.88
C ARG A 76 -10.90 -21.98 -5.35
N ILE A 77 -9.74 -21.66 -5.92
CA ILE A 77 -9.43 -21.92 -7.34
C ILE A 77 -8.76 -23.29 -7.50
N HIS A 78 -7.92 -23.69 -6.54
CA HIS A 78 -7.16 -24.93 -6.62
C HIS A 78 -7.39 -25.80 -5.39
N ASN A 79 -7.73 -27.07 -5.61
CA ASN A 79 -7.91 -28.07 -4.55
C ASN A 79 -6.58 -28.62 -3.97
N ARG A 80 -5.46 -27.92 -4.20
CA ARG A 80 -4.13 -28.31 -3.70
C ARG A 80 -3.78 -27.46 -2.49
N ASP A 81 -3.58 -28.10 -1.35
CA ASP A 81 -3.07 -27.42 -0.16
C ASP A 81 -1.60 -27.06 -0.36
N THR A 82 -1.35 -25.77 -0.60
CA THR A 82 0.01 -25.23 -0.80
C THR A 82 0.34 -24.30 0.36
N ARG A 83 1.64 -24.10 0.64
CA ARG A 83 2.10 -23.18 1.72
C ARG A 83 1.56 -21.74 1.62
N ARG A 84 0.92 -21.35 0.51
CA ARG A 84 0.30 -20.04 0.26
C ARG A 84 -1.23 -20.14 0.05
N ASN A 85 -1.88 -21.10 0.69
CA ASN A 85 -3.32 -21.35 0.48
C ASN A 85 -4.21 -20.15 0.86
N GLY A 86 -3.78 -19.37 1.85
CA GLY A 86 -4.47 -18.16 2.31
C GLY A 86 -4.14 -16.87 1.53
N ASP A 87 -3.32 -16.96 0.48
CA ASP A 87 -3.02 -15.80 -0.37
C ASP A 87 -4.10 -15.62 -1.45
N LEU A 88 -4.21 -14.40 -1.94
CA LEU A 88 -5.04 -14.07 -3.09
C LEU A 88 -4.43 -14.60 -4.38
N ASP A 89 -5.27 -15.00 -5.31
CA ASP A 89 -4.80 -15.38 -6.63
C ASP A 89 -4.31 -14.14 -7.41
N ILE A 90 -3.10 -14.26 -7.96
CA ILE A 90 -2.46 -13.17 -8.68
C ILE A 90 -2.76 -13.36 -10.16
N PRO A 91 -3.46 -12.42 -10.81
CA PRO A 91 -3.73 -12.50 -12.24
C PRO A 91 -2.44 -12.60 -13.06
N LYS A 92 -2.42 -13.47 -14.05
CA LYS A 92 -1.28 -13.67 -14.96
C LYS A 92 -1.23 -12.60 -16.06
N TYR A 93 -1.11 -11.32 -15.66
CA TYR A 93 -0.96 -10.22 -16.61
C TYR A 93 0.50 -10.06 -17.03
N THR A 94 0.77 -10.27 -18.33
CA THR A 94 2.10 -10.07 -18.94
C THR A 94 2.34 -8.62 -19.36
N THR A 95 1.28 -7.85 -19.60
CA THR A 95 1.38 -6.46 -20.05
C THR A 95 1.52 -5.49 -18.89
N SER A 96 2.31 -4.43 -19.09
CA SER A 96 2.48 -3.35 -18.11
C SER A 96 1.15 -2.67 -17.77
N ILE A 97 0.25 -2.54 -18.75
CA ILE A 97 -1.10 -1.99 -18.58
C ILE A 97 -1.94 -2.88 -17.67
N GLY A 98 -1.95 -4.20 -17.91
CA GLY A 98 -2.65 -5.15 -17.05
C GLY A 98 -2.14 -5.13 -15.61
N GLN A 99 -0.82 -5.02 -15.42
CA GLN A 99 -0.20 -4.92 -14.11
C GLN A 99 -0.49 -3.58 -13.38
N ARG A 100 -1.00 -2.57 -14.08
CA ARG A 100 -1.50 -1.33 -13.45
C ARG A 100 -2.93 -1.44 -12.94
N SER A 101 -3.67 -2.50 -13.30
CA SER A 101 -5.02 -2.75 -12.78
C SER A 101 -5.03 -2.80 -11.25
N PHE A 102 -6.18 -2.42 -10.67
CA PHE A 102 -6.34 -2.51 -9.22
C PHE A 102 -6.28 -3.96 -8.73
N LYS A 103 -6.93 -4.90 -9.42
CA LYS A 103 -6.88 -6.34 -9.10
C LYS A 103 -5.45 -6.83 -8.91
N TYR A 104 -4.57 -6.61 -9.90
CA TYR A 104 -3.18 -7.06 -9.81
C TYR A 104 -2.38 -6.37 -8.71
N ARG A 105 -2.53 -5.04 -8.56
CA ARG A 105 -1.79 -4.29 -7.54
C ARG A 105 -2.26 -4.66 -6.13
N GLY A 106 -3.56 -4.75 -5.91
CA GLY A 106 -4.17 -5.12 -4.65
C GLY A 106 -3.76 -6.53 -4.22
N THR A 107 -3.86 -7.52 -5.12
CA THR A 107 -3.44 -8.91 -4.82
C THR A 107 -1.95 -8.97 -4.49
N LYS A 108 -1.10 -8.31 -5.29
CA LYS A 108 0.35 -8.27 -5.06
C LYS A 108 0.71 -7.62 -3.73
N ILE A 109 0.09 -6.48 -3.40
CA ILE A 109 0.33 -5.76 -2.14
C ILE A 109 -0.15 -6.62 -0.97
N TRP A 110 -1.39 -7.11 -1.01
CA TRP A 110 -1.98 -7.92 0.04
C TRP A 110 -1.15 -9.17 0.32
N ASN A 111 -0.75 -9.91 -0.71
CA ASN A 111 0.06 -11.12 -0.53
C ASN A 111 1.43 -10.83 0.07
N GLY A 112 1.99 -9.65 -0.19
CA GLY A 112 3.24 -9.18 0.40
C GLY A 112 3.12 -8.59 1.81
N LEU A 113 1.92 -8.52 2.39
CA LEU A 113 1.73 -8.10 3.78
C LEU A 113 2.08 -9.23 4.75
N ASP A 114 2.60 -8.84 5.92
CA ASP A 114 2.87 -9.75 7.02
C ASP A 114 1.58 -10.39 7.55
N THR A 115 1.68 -11.62 8.03
CA THR A 115 0.53 -12.38 8.56
C THR A 115 -0.16 -11.66 9.72
N GLU A 116 0.62 -10.95 10.55
CA GLU A 116 0.11 -10.12 11.64
C GLU A 116 -0.75 -8.95 11.17
N LEU A 117 -0.45 -8.37 10.00
CA LEU A 117 -1.28 -7.31 9.41
C LEU A 117 -2.57 -7.89 8.82
N LYS A 118 -2.48 -9.06 8.18
CA LYS A 118 -3.63 -9.74 7.58
C LYS A 118 -4.64 -10.24 8.62
N SER A 119 -4.21 -10.55 9.85
CA SER A 119 -5.08 -11.05 10.92
C SER A 119 -5.92 -9.97 11.62
N ILE A 120 -5.66 -8.69 11.34
CA ILE A 120 -6.41 -7.58 11.92
C ILE A 120 -7.80 -7.53 11.29
N SER A 121 -8.85 -7.49 12.10
CA SER A 121 -10.24 -7.35 11.63
C SER A 121 -10.74 -5.90 11.64
N ASP A 122 -10.18 -5.07 12.52
CA ASP A 122 -10.54 -3.66 12.63
C ASP A 122 -9.78 -2.77 11.63
N LEU A 123 -10.54 -1.92 10.93
CA LEU A 123 -9.99 -1.05 9.89
C LEU A 123 -9.06 0.03 10.48
N ASN A 124 -9.37 0.56 11.66
CA ASN A 124 -8.57 1.63 12.25
C ASN A 124 -7.24 1.09 12.78
N ASN A 125 -7.25 -0.09 13.40
CA ASN A 125 -6.03 -0.79 13.78
C ASN A 125 -5.16 -1.13 12.57
N PHE A 126 -5.75 -1.60 11.47
CA PHE A 126 -5.02 -1.88 10.24
C PHE A 126 -4.39 -0.61 9.67
N LYS A 127 -5.14 0.49 9.59
CA LYS A 127 -4.64 1.81 9.13
C LYS A 127 -3.41 2.25 9.91
N THR A 128 -3.51 2.26 11.24
CA THR A 128 -2.44 2.72 12.11
C THR A 128 -1.20 1.83 11.98
N LYS A 129 -1.34 0.51 12.14
CA LYS A 129 -0.21 -0.42 12.05
C LYS A 129 0.45 -0.42 10.67
N HIS A 130 -0.34 -0.45 9.59
CA HIS A 130 0.22 -0.44 8.24
C HIS A 130 0.96 0.86 7.94
N LYS A 131 0.44 2.01 8.40
CA LYS A 131 1.15 3.30 8.28
C LYS A 131 2.48 3.27 9.03
N THR A 132 2.50 2.77 10.26
CA THR A 132 3.72 2.64 11.07
C THR A 132 4.78 1.80 10.36
N ILE A 133 4.40 0.61 9.88
CA ILE A 133 5.31 -0.29 9.16
C ILE A 133 5.89 0.36 7.89
N LEU A 134 5.10 1.13 7.15
CA LEU A 134 5.59 1.86 5.97
C LEU A 134 6.62 2.94 6.34
N ILE A 135 6.42 3.62 7.49
CA ILE A 135 7.35 4.64 7.98
C ILE A 135 8.66 3.99 8.46
N GLU A 136 8.58 2.91 9.24
CA GLU A 136 9.73 2.15 9.75
C GLU A 136 10.57 1.57 8.60
N LYS A 137 9.95 1.00 7.57
CA LYS A 137 10.66 0.47 6.39
C LYS A 137 11.49 1.54 5.66
N ARG A 138 11.08 2.82 5.71
CA ARG A 138 11.80 3.92 5.07
C ARG A 138 13.01 4.37 5.87
N CYS A 139 12.92 4.33 7.19
CA CYS A 139 14.01 4.70 8.10
C CYS A 139 14.08 3.68 9.24
N PRO A 140 14.87 2.61 9.09
CA PRO A 140 15.13 1.69 10.18
C PRO A 140 15.77 2.49 11.32
N SER A 141 15.21 2.41 12.52
CA SER A 141 15.90 2.85 13.73
C SER A 141 17.16 2.01 13.88
N PHE A 142 18.34 2.66 13.85
CA PHE A 142 19.62 2.03 14.14
C PHE A 142 19.72 1.65 15.62
#